data_AF-A0A3N5X996-F1
#
_entry.id   AF-A0A3N5X996-F1
#
_cell.length_a   1.000
_cell.length_b   1.000
_cell.length_c   1.000
_cell.angle_alpha   90.00
_cell.angle_beta   90.00
_cell.angle_gamma   90.00
#
_symmetry.space_group_name_H-M   'P 1'
#
loop_
_entity.id
_entity.type
_entity.pdbx_description
1 polymer ?
#
loop_
_entity_poly.entity_id
_entity_poly.type
_entity_poly.pdbx_seq_one_letter_code
_entity_poly.pdbx_strand_id
1 'polypeptide(L)'
;MRKIIVDIDNTLWDLAPVFYEKLHEVNPEIPPPARWHAWDFWKGFVPERVLYGILQDIHSRQDAFAPYPEAKPFLSCLKEKGFYIIIASHREKGTFDAAQRWLIGNDLPFDEVHLSYDKTVLFDECWAIVDDSPVTLEKARAAGIVRVGLKNPWNEKEDHPLFENLPEALNYLQSRCLQRS
;
A
#
# COMPACT_ATOMS: atom_id res chain seq x y z
N MET A 1 17.03 -9.04 -13.37
CA MET A 1 16.59 -7.76 -12.74
C MET A 1 15.62 -8.13 -11.62
N ARG A 2 15.68 -7.52 -10.43
CA ARG A 2 14.77 -7.86 -9.33
C ARG A 2 13.56 -6.94 -9.37
N LYS A 3 12.35 -7.50 -9.47
CA LYS A 3 11.11 -6.72 -9.37
C LYS A 3 10.71 -6.55 -7.91
N ILE A 4 10.22 -5.37 -7.54
CA ILE A 4 9.59 -5.11 -6.25
C ILE A 4 8.23 -4.48 -6.50
N ILE A 5 7.21 -5.01 -5.83
CA ILE A 5 5.86 -4.47 -5.86
C ILE A 5 5.70 -3.53 -4.66
N VAL A 6 5.18 -2.34 -4.88
CA VAL A 6 4.93 -1.36 -3.81
C VAL A 6 3.50 -0.87 -3.91
N ASP A 7 2.72 -1.02 -2.83
CA ASP A 7 1.40 -0.44 -2.73
C ASP A 7 1.44 1.08 -2.54
N ILE A 8 0.29 1.73 -2.70
CA ILE A 8 0.13 3.16 -2.47
C ILE A 8 -0.53 3.44 -1.11
N ASP A 9 -1.70 2.85 -0.84
CA ASP A 9 -2.58 3.26 0.25
C ASP A 9 -2.08 2.72 1.59
N ASN A 10 -1.92 3.61 2.59
CA ASN A 10 -1.28 3.30 3.87
C ASN A 10 0.13 2.70 3.75
N THR A 11 0.78 2.91 2.59
CA THR A 11 2.15 2.47 2.29
C THR A 11 3.03 3.65 1.87
N LEU A 12 2.59 4.42 0.88
CA LEU A 12 3.28 5.63 0.40
C LEU A 12 2.60 6.92 0.86
N TRP A 13 1.37 6.85 1.37
CA TRP A 13 0.63 7.95 1.97
C TRP A 13 -0.44 7.44 2.94
N ASP A 14 -0.95 8.33 3.79
CA ASP A 14 -1.90 7.99 4.85
C ASP A 14 -3.35 8.11 4.38
N LEU A 15 -3.90 7.02 3.82
CA LEU A 15 -5.29 6.98 3.37
C LEU A 15 -6.28 6.92 4.55
N ALA A 16 -5.94 6.20 5.61
CA ALA A 16 -6.86 5.83 6.67
C ALA A 16 -7.62 7.01 7.31
N PRO A 17 -6.98 8.14 7.70
CA PRO A 17 -7.69 9.30 8.22
C PRO A 17 -8.67 9.92 7.23
N VAL A 18 -8.26 10.09 5.97
CA VAL A 18 -9.10 10.65 4.90
C VAL A 18 -10.31 9.76 4.64
N PHE A 19 -10.08 8.45 4.63
CA PHE A 19 -11.15 7.48 4.42
C PHE A 19 -12.13 7.47 5.58
N TYR A 20 -11.62 7.54 6.81
CA TYR A 20 -12.45 7.63 8.02
C TYR A 20 -13.36 8.85 8.01
N GLU A 21 -12.87 10.03 7.65
CA GLU A 21 -13.70 11.25 7.60
C GLU A 21 -14.95 11.04 6.72
N LYS A 22 -14.75 10.45 5.53
CA LYS A 22 -15.85 10.18 4.60
C LYS A 22 -16.78 9.07 5.08
N LEU A 23 -16.25 8.03 5.72
CA LEU A 23 -17.09 6.98 6.30
C LEU A 23 -17.90 7.49 7.48
N HIS A 24 -17.32 8.36 8.31
CA HIS A 24 -17.97 8.96 9.47
C HIS A 24 -19.12 9.89 9.04
N GLU A 25 -19.01 10.60 7.91
CA GLU A 25 -20.11 11.36 7.32
C GLU A 25 -21.32 10.46 6.99
N VAL A 26 -21.08 9.20 6.59
CA VAL A 26 -22.13 8.22 6.26
C VAL A 26 -22.69 7.54 7.51
N ASN A 27 -21.82 7.10 8.41
CA ASN A 27 -22.20 6.46 9.66
C ASN A 27 -21.32 6.94 10.83
N PRO A 28 -21.86 7.79 11.72
CA PRO A 28 -21.13 8.29 12.89
C PRO A 28 -20.71 7.26 13.92
N GLU A 29 -21.25 6.04 13.87
CA GLU A 29 -20.87 4.96 14.78
C GLU A 29 -19.61 4.21 14.32
N ILE A 30 -19.11 4.47 13.10
CA ILE A 30 -17.91 3.82 12.62
C ILE A 30 -16.72 4.17 13.52
N PRO A 31 -15.92 3.18 13.99
CA PRO A 31 -14.79 3.46 14.84
C PRO A 31 -13.70 4.25 14.10
N PRO A 32 -12.88 5.05 14.81
CA PRO A 32 -11.71 5.71 14.22
C PRO A 32 -10.64 4.69 13.80
N PRO A 33 -9.70 5.07 12.91
CA PRO A 33 -8.67 4.16 12.37
C PRO A 33 -7.87 3.40 13.43
N ALA A 34 -7.56 4.05 14.55
CA ALA A 34 -6.86 3.44 15.69
C ALA A 34 -7.56 2.20 16.28
N ARG A 35 -8.84 1.97 15.95
CA ARG A 35 -9.65 0.83 16.38
C ARG A 35 -10.04 -0.12 15.25
N TRP A 36 -9.48 0.05 14.04
CA TRP A 36 -9.69 -0.86 12.92
C TRP A 36 -8.85 -2.12 13.09
N HIS A 37 -9.14 -2.94 14.11
CA HIS A 37 -8.35 -4.13 14.44
C HIS A 37 -8.62 -5.34 13.52
N ALA A 38 -9.42 -5.16 12.48
CA ALA A 38 -9.74 -6.18 11.48
C ALA A 38 -9.77 -5.53 10.10
N TRP A 39 -9.32 -6.26 9.08
CA TRP A 39 -9.31 -5.78 7.69
C TRP A 39 -10.71 -5.40 7.17
N ASP A 40 -11.74 -6.05 7.69
CA ASP A 40 -13.15 -5.80 7.36
C ASP A 40 -13.88 -4.96 8.41
N PHE A 41 -13.16 -4.03 9.08
CA PHE A 41 -13.68 -3.10 10.11
C PHE A 41 -14.99 -2.38 9.75
N TRP A 42 -15.24 -2.19 8.45
CA TRP A 42 -16.40 -1.48 7.91
C TRP A 42 -17.68 -2.32 7.88
N LYS A 43 -17.58 -3.66 7.96
CA LYS A 43 -18.73 -4.55 7.90
C LYS A 43 -19.68 -4.27 9.07
N GLY A 44 -20.96 -4.09 8.73
CA GLY A 44 -22.00 -3.72 9.69
C GLY A 44 -22.18 -2.20 9.87
N PHE A 45 -21.21 -1.37 9.48
CA PHE A 45 -21.32 0.09 9.54
C PHE A 45 -21.75 0.70 8.21
N VAL A 46 -21.12 0.27 7.11
CA VAL A 46 -21.41 0.79 5.77
C VAL A 46 -21.61 -0.34 4.76
N PRO A 47 -22.52 -0.20 3.78
CA PRO A 47 -22.61 -1.16 2.67
C PRO A 47 -21.35 -1.13 1.80
N GLU A 48 -20.96 -2.29 1.27
CA GLU A 48 -19.79 -2.45 0.40
C GLU A 48 -19.79 -1.51 -0.81
N ARG A 49 -20.95 -1.30 -1.45
CA ARG A 49 -21.10 -0.34 -2.56
C ARG A 49 -20.73 1.10 -2.14
N VAL A 50 -21.09 1.49 -0.92
CA VAL A 50 -20.79 2.84 -0.39
C VAL A 50 -19.31 2.96 -0.07
N LEU A 51 -18.73 1.93 0.56
CA LEU A 51 -17.30 1.82 0.82
C LEU A 51 -16.46 2.05 -0.45
N TYR A 52 -16.77 1.29 -1.51
CA TYR A 52 -16.05 1.41 -2.78
C TYR A 52 -16.30 2.74 -3.49
N GLY A 53 -17.51 3.29 -3.41
CA GLY A 53 -17.80 4.62 -3.97
C GLY A 53 -16.98 5.73 -3.30
N ILE A 54 -16.80 5.66 -1.97
CA ILE A 54 -15.95 6.60 -1.23
C ILE A 54 -14.48 6.43 -1.63
N LEU A 55 -13.98 5.20 -1.69
CA LEU A 55 -12.60 4.94 -2.12
C LEU A 55 -12.34 5.48 -3.53
N GLN A 56 -13.25 5.22 -4.47
CA GLN A 56 -13.17 5.71 -5.84
C GLN A 56 -13.10 7.26 -5.89
N ASP A 57 -13.91 7.97 -5.09
CA ASP A 57 -13.90 9.44 -5.03
C ASP A 57 -12.57 9.98 -4.45
N ILE A 58 -12.03 9.33 -3.41
CA ILE A 58 -10.73 9.69 -2.85
C ILE A 58 -9.61 9.44 -3.88
N HIS A 59 -9.59 8.25 -4.48
CA HIS A 59 -8.60 7.86 -5.49
C HIS A 59 -8.64 8.74 -6.74
N SER A 60 -9.82 9.23 -7.14
CA SER A 60 -9.97 10.14 -8.28
C SER A 60 -9.36 11.54 -8.04
N ARG A 61 -9.19 11.91 -6.77
CA ARG A 61 -8.62 13.20 -6.32
C ARG A 61 -7.30 13.00 -5.57
N GLN A 62 -6.58 11.92 -5.87
CA GLN A 62 -5.40 11.55 -5.11
C GLN A 62 -4.31 12.64 -5.13
N ASP A 63 -4.24 13.40 -6.23
CA ASP A 63 -3.35 14.55 -6.42
C ASP A 63 -3.53 15.67 -5.37
N ALA A 64 -4.60 15.65 -4.58
CA ALA A 64 -4.80 16.56 -3.46
C ALA A 64 -4.07 16.15 -2.16
N PHE A 65 -3.52 14.94 -2.07
CA PHE A 65 -2.91 14.40 -0.85
C PHE A 65 -1.38 14.30 -0.99
N ALA A 66 -0.67 14.54 0.12
CA ALA A 66 0.78 14.39 0.15
C ALA A 66 1.19 12.94 0.47
N PRO A 67 2.29 12.43 -0.12
CA PRO A 67 2.91 11.20 0.34
C PRO A 67 3.51 11.36 1.74
N TYR A 68 3.86 10.23 2.36
CA TYR A 68 4.77 10.25 3.50
C TYR A 68 6.10 10.93 3.10
N PRO A 69 6.71 11.74 3.98
CA PRO A 69 7.99 12.39 3.69
C PRO A 69 9.10 11.41 3.26
N GLU A 70 9.03 10.17 3.74
CA GLU A 70 9.99 9.10 3.49
C GLU A 70 9.74 8.34 2.18
N ALA A 71 8.59 8.54 1.52
CA ALA A 71 8.22 7.80 0.31
C ALA A 71 9.22 7.99 -0.85
N LYS A 72 9.59 9.25 -1.14
CA LYS A 72 10.57 9.56 -2.20
C LYS A 72 11.96 9.00 -1.89
N PRO A 73 12.55 9.21 -0.69
CA PRO A 73 13.80 8.56 -0.30
C PRO A 73 13.75 7.03 -0.37
N PHE A 74 12.65 6.43 0.09
CA PHE A 74 12.45 4.98 0.09
C PHE A 74 12.53 4.39 -1.33
N LEU A 75 11.71 4.93 -2.24
CA LEU A 75 11.67 4.46 -3.63
C LEU A 75 12.98 4.77 -4.36
N SER A 76 13.60 5.93 -4.11
CA SER A 76 14.92 6.28 -4.68
C SER A 76 15.98 5.26 -4.30
N CYS A 77 16.04 4.85 -3.04
CA CYS A 77 17.00 3.85 -2.58
C CYS A 77 16.77 2.48 -3.25
N LEU A 78 15.52 2.09 -3.47
CA LEU A 78 15.19 0.88 -4.22
C LEU A 78 15.68 0.96 -5.67
N LYS A 79 15.48 2.10 -6.35
CA LYS A 79 16.01 2.33 -7.71
C LYS A 79 17.53 2.25 -7.76
N GLU A 80 18.23 2.91 -6.83
CA GLU A 80 19.69 2.88 -6.74
C GLU A 80 20.24 1.46 -6.52
N LYS A 81 19.49 0.60 -5.83
CA LYS A 81 19.80 -0.83 -5.64
C LYS A 81 19.49 -1.71 -6.86
N GLY A 82 19.02 -1.11 -7.96
CA GLY A 82 18.73 -1.77 -9.23
C GLY A 82 17.41 -2.54 -9.25
N PHE A 83 16.45 -2.18 -8.38
CA PHE A 83 15.11 -2.75 -8.44
C PHE A 83 14.29 -2.13 -9.59
N TYR A 84 13.46 -2.98 -10.19
CA TYR A 84 12.35 -2.57 -11.05
C TYR A 84 11.12 -2.41 -10.16
N ILE A 85 10.62 -1.18 -10.01
CA ILE A 85 9.56 -0.82 -9.09
C ILE A 85 8.22 -0.81 -9.82
N ILE A 86 7.36 -1.76 -9.45
CA ILE A 86 5.98 -1.82 -9.91
C ILE A 86 5.12 -1.23 -8.80
N ILE A 87 4.53 -0.07 -9.04
CA ILE A 87 3.49 0.46 -8.16
C ILE A 87 2.21 -0.31 -8.45
N ALA A 88 1.68 -1.05 -7.47
CA ALA A 88 0.47 -1.82 -7.65
C ALA A 88 -0.56 -1.51 -6.56
N SER A 89 -1.77 -1.11 -6.94
CA SER A 89 -2.81 -0.71 -5.98
C SER A 89 -4.18 -1.27 -6.33
N HIS A 90 -4.96 -1.62 -5.30
CA HIS A 90 -6.30 -2.18 -5.40
C HIS A 90 -7.29 -1.05 -5.69
N ARG A 91 -7.44 -0.69 -6.96
CA ARG A 91 -8.26 0.46 -7.39
C ARG A 91 -8.94 0.21 -8.73
N GLU A 92 -9.98 0.97 -9.00
CA GLU A 92 -10.63 0.95 -10.31
C GLU A 92 -9.72 1.51 -11.41
N LYS A 93 -9.85 0.96 -12.63
CA LYS A 93 -9.04 1.42 -13.77
C LYS A 93 -9.23 2.90 -14.09
N GLY A 94 -10.41 3.46 -13.82
CA GLY A 94 -10.71 4.87 -14.04
C GLY A 94 -9.88 5.84 -13.21
N THR A 95 -9.22 5.38 -12.13
CA THR A 95 -8.39 6.21 -11.27
C THR A 95 -6.91 6.17 -11.66
N PHE A 96 -6.56 5.54 -12.79
CA PHE A 96 -5.18 5.41 -13.27
C PHE A 96 -4.48 6.76 -13.42
N ASP A 97 -5.12 7.70 -14.13
CA ASP A 97 -4.49 8.99 -14.42
C ASP A 97 -4.26 9.81 -13.14
N ALA A 98 -5.16 9.71 -12.16
CA ALA A 98 -5.00 10.38 -10.87
C ALA A 98 -3.81 9.81 -10.08
N ALA A 99 -3.69 8.47 -10.03
CA ALA A 99 -2.55 7.81 -9.40
C ALA A 99 -1.22 8.15 -10.09
N GLN A 100 -1.20 8.14 -11.42
CA GLN A 100 0.01 8.48 -12.18
C GLN A 100 0.40 9.95 -11.99
N ARG A 101 -0.55 10.89 -12.06
CA ARG A 101 -0.30 12.30 -11.76
C ARG A 101 0.23 12.49 -10.34
N TRP A 102 -0.33 11.77 -9.37
CA TRP A 102 0.13 11.84 -7.99
C TRP A 102 1.58 11.35 -7.82
N LEU A 103 1.94 10.22 -8.45
CA LEU A 103 3.32 9.71 -8.42
C LEU A 103 4.30 10.69 -9.07
N ILE A 104 3.99 11.17 -10.28
CA ILE A 104 4.84 12.09 -11.04
C ILE A 104 4.94 13.46 -10.34
N GLY A 105 3.81 14.00 -9.90
CA GLY A 105 3.73 15.32 -9.27
C GLY A 105 4.48 15.42 -7.93
N ASN A 106 4.70 14.28 -7.27
CA ASN A 106 5.48 14.18 -6.04
C ASN A 106 6.91 13.64 -6.25
N ASP A 107 7.37 13.53 -7.51
CA ASP A 107 8.67 12.97 -7.89
C ASP A 107 8.95 11.59 -7.28
N LEU A 108 7.94 10.74 -7.17
CA LEU A 108 8.09 9.38 -6.67
C LEU A 108 8.65 8.51 -7.80
N PRO A 109 9.84 7.89 -7.65
CA PRO A 109 10.40 7.09 -8.72
C PRO A 109 9.74 5.71 -8.80
N PHE A 110 9.33 5.33 -10.01
CA PHE A 110 8.74 4.03 -10.34
C PHE A 110 9.05 3.65 -11.79
N ASP A 111 8.81 2.39 -12.16
CA ASP A 111 8.97 1.92 -13.54
C ASP A 111 7.63 1.59 -14.21
N GLU A 112 6.67 1.05 -13.44
CA GLU A 112 5.35 0.64 -13.92
C GLU A 112 4.26 0.96 -12.90
N VAL A 113 3.06 1.27 -13.37
CA VAL A 113 1.85 1.37 -12.54
C VAL A 113 0.85 0.30 -12.96
N HIS A 114 0.39 -0.49 -12.00
CA HIS A 114 -0.53 -1.60 -12.20
C HIS A 114 -1.75 -1.48 -11.27
N LEU A 115 -2.88 -1.07 -11.82
CA LEU A 115 -4.15 -1.06 -11.07
C LEU A 115 -4.87 -2.39 -11.25
N SER A 116 -4.90 -3.18 -10.17
CA SER A 116 -5.54 -4.49 -10.15
C SER A 116 -6.04 -4.82 -8.76
N TYR A 117 -7.17 -5.50 -8.70
CA TYR A 117 -7.72 -6.07 -7.48
C TYR A 117 -6.92 -7.26 -6.94
N ASP A 118 -6.16 -7.92 -7.82
CA ASP A 118 -5.33 -9.06 -7.47
C ASP A 118 -3.87 -8.82 -7.88
N LYS A 119 -3.03 -8.52 -6.89
CA LYS A 119 -1.60 -8.28 -7.09
C LYS A 119 -0.81 -9.57 -7.32
N THR A 120 -1.41 -10.74 -7.10
CA THR A 120 -0.69 -12.02 -7.28
C THR A 120 -0.33 -12.30 -8.73
N VAL A 121 -1.00 -11.64 -9.68
CA VAL A 121 -0.64 -11.71 -11.12
C VAL A 121 0.75 -11.14 -11.40
N LEU A 122 1.30 -10.33 -10.49
CA LEU A 122 2.63 -9.74 -10.57
C LEU A 122 3.69 -10.52 -9.80
N PHE A 123 3.33 -11.64 -9.16
CA PHE A 123 4.27 -12.39 -8.31
C PHE A 123 5.36 -13.10 -9.10
N ASP A 124 5.16 -13.29 -10.39
CA ASP A 124 6.19 -13.87 -11.25
C ASP A 124 7.43 -12.97 -11.32
N GLU A 125 8.59 -13.57 -11.04
CA GLU A 125 9.89 -12.87 -10.90
C GLU A 125 9.92 -11.74 -9.85
N CYS A 126 8.92 -11.69 -8.96
CA CYS A 126 8.86 -10.71 -7.88
C CYS A 126 9.78 -11.13 -6.74
N TRP A 127 10.69 -10.24 -6.37
CA TRP A 127 11.59 -10.48 -5.24
C TRP A 127 10.94 -10.10 -3.91
N ALA A 128 10.26 -8.94 -3.87
CA ALA A 128 9.57 -8.47 -2.68
C ALA A 128 8.27 -7.71 -2.97
N ILE A 129 7.42 -7.62 -1.95
CA ILE A 129 6.24 -6.77 -1.92
C ILE A 129 6.24 -5.90 -0.66
N VAL A 130 5.82 -4.64 -0.82
CA VAL A 130 5.60 -3.65 0.24
C VAL A 130 4.12 -3.30 0.23
N ASP A 131 3.36 -3.71 1.25
CA ASP A 131 1.90 -3.60 1.26
C ASP A 131 1.37 -3.59 2.71
N ASP A 132 0.28 -2.87 2.98
CA ASP A 132 -0.33 -2.82 4.32
C ASP A 132 -1.36 -3.95 4.53
N SER A 133 -1.83 -4.58 3.45
CA SER A 133 -2.90 -5.57 3.48
C SER A 133 -2.43 -6.93 4.01
N PRO A 134 -2.99 -7.42 5.14
CA PRO A 134 -2.75 -8.78 5.63
C PRO A 134 -2.95 -9.86 4.55
N VAL A 135 -3.99 -9.69 3.73
CA VAL A 135 -4.35 -10.66 2.69
C VAL A 135 -3.25 -10.74 1.61
N THR A 136 -2.73 -9.59 1.17
CA THR A 136 -1.65 -9.55 0.18
C THR A 136 -0.35 -10.08 0.74
N LEU A 137 0.00 -9.70 1.97
CA LEU A 137 1.20 -10.16 2.65
C LEU A 137 1.18 -11.68 2.85
N GLU A 138 0.04 -12.23 3.25
CA GLU A 138 -0.14 -13.68 3.42
C GLU A 138 0.01 -14.43 2.08
N LYS A 139 -0.59 -13.92 1.00
CA LYS A 139 -0.39 -14.47 -0.35
C LYS A 139 1.10 -14.46 -0.75
N ALA A 140 1.82 -13.37 -0.47
CA ALA A 140 3.26 -13.28 -0.74
C ALA A 140 4.09 -14.26 0.10
N ARG A 141 3.70 -14.47 1.37
CA ARG A 141 4.29 -15.50 2.24
C ARG A 141 4.16 -16.89 1.61
N ALA A 142 2.95 -17.25 1.18
CA ALA A 142 2.67 -18.54 0.54
C ALA A 142 3.48 -18.74 -0.76
N ALA A 143 3.77 -17.65 -1.48
CA ALA A 143 4.60 -17.66 -2.69
C ALA A 143 6.12 -17.61 -2.43
N GLY A 144 6.57 -17.53 -1.17
CA GLY A 144 8.00 -17.42 -0.82
C GLY A 144 8.64 -16.06 -1.15
N ILE A 145 7.81 -15.04 -1.39
CA ILE A 145 8.23 -13.66 -1.70
C ILE A 145 8.57 -12.93 -0.40
N VAL A 146 9.59 -12.06 -0.44
CA VAL A 146 9.91 -11.19 0.70
C VAL A 146 8.76 -10.19 0.86
N ARG A 147 8.13 -10.16 2.02
CA ARG A 147 6.98 -9.29 2.29
C ARG A 147 7.32 -8.34 3.42
N VAL A 148 6.87 -7.11 3.31
CA VAL A 148 7.02 -6.08 4.35
C VAL A 148 5.82 -5.14 4.29
N GLY A 149 5.42 -4.58 5.42
CA GLY A 149 4.36 -3.58 5.48
C GLY A 149 4.64 -2.52 6.54
N LEU A 150 3.90 -1.42 6.48
CA LEU A 150 3.78 -0.51 7.60
C LEU A 150 2.78 -1.10 8.60
N LYS A 151 3.12 -0.99 9.88
CA LYS A 151 2.29 -1.48 10.97
C LYS A 151 1.09 -0.58 11.14
N ASN A 152 -0.09 -1.19 11.10
CA ASN A 152 -1.38 -0.55 11.23
C ASN A 152 -2.28 -1.39 12.16
N PRO A 153 -3.32 -0.80 12.77
CA PRO A 153 -4.22 -1.53 13.67
C PRO A 153 -4.82 -2.82 13.07
N TRP A 154 -5.04 -2.85 11.75
CA TRP A 154 -5.63 -3.99 11.04
C TRP A 154 -4.63 -5.10 10.70
N ASN A 155 -3.32 -4.85 10.80
CA ASN A 155 -2.30 -5.84 10.47
C ASN A 155 -1.34 -6.15 11.64
N GLU A 156 -1.36 -5.39 12.74
CA GLU A 156 -0.39 -5.48 13.83
C GLU A 156 -0.31 -6.85 14.54
N LYS A 157 -1.35 -7.68 14.42
CA LYS A 157 -1.42 -9.02 15.03
C LYS A 157 -1.01 -10.13 14.08
N GLU A 158 -0.74 -9.80 12.81
CA GLU A 158 -0.37 -10.76 11.78
C GLU A 158 1.12 -11.11 11.87
N ASP A 159 1.47 -12.36 11.52
CA ASP A 159 2.86 -12.84 11.54
C ASP A 159 3.63 -12.41 10.26
N HIS A 160 3.82 -11.10 10.14
CA HIS A 160 4.48 -10.44 9.01
C HIS A 160 5.55 -9.43 9.49
N PRO A 161 6.60 -9.17 8.68
CA PRO A 161 7.53 -8.07 8.96
C PRO A 161 6.82 -6.73 8.80
N LEU A 162 6.42 -6.14 9.91
CA LEU A 162 5.70 -4.86 9.99
C LEU A 162 6.55 -3.85 10.74
N PHE A 163 6.61 -2.62 10.23
CA PHE A 163 7.48 -1.57 10.73
C PHE A 163 6.73 -0.26 10.94
N GLU A 164 7.22 0.59 11.83
CA GLU A 164 6.54 1.85 12.16
C GLU A 164 6.68 2.90 11.03
N ASN A 165 7.65 2.73 10.12
CA ASN A 165 7.93 3.67 9.05
C ASN A 165 8.71 3.04 7.87
N LEU A 166 8.75 3.75 6.74
CA LEU A 166 9.44 3.31 5.51
C LEU A 166 10.97 3.14 5.67
N PRO A 167 11.70 3.96 6.43
CA PRO A 167 13.12 3.73 6.71
C PRO A 167 13.40 2.38 7.40
N GLU A 168 12.60 1.99 8.39
CA GLU A 168 12.72 0.67 9.03
C GLU A 168 12.40 -0.48 8.04
N ALA A 169 11.33 -0.33 7.26
CA ALA A 169 10.99 -1.28 6.19
C ALA A 169 12.14 -1.42 5.16
N LEU A 170 12.79 -0.32 4.80
CA LEU A 170 13.95 -0.31 3.90
C LEU A 170 15.14 -1.05 4.50
N ASN A 171 15.46 -0.79 5.77
CA ASN A 171 16.55 -1.49 6.48
C ASN A 171 16.32 -3.00 6.48
N TYR A 172 15.08 -3.43 6.70
CA TYR A 172 14.70 -4.84 6.59
C TYR A 172 14.96 -5.38 5.18
N LEU A 173 14.43 -4.74 4.13
CA LEU A 173 14.64 -5.17 2.74
C LEU A 173 16.13 -5.26 2.38
N GLN A 174 16.95 -4.31 2.85
CA GLN A 174 18.39 -4.32 2.64
C GLN A 174 19.06 -5.51 3.33
N SER A 175 18.69 -5.83 4.58
CA SER A 175 19.20 -7.01 5.28
C SER A 175 18.89 -8.32 4.54
N ARG A 176 17.71 -8.41 3.90
CA ARG A 176 17.29 -9.58 3.11
C ARG A 176 18.05 -9.71 1.78
N CYS A 177 18.53 -8.60 1.22
CA CYS A 177 19.41 -8.63 0.05
C CYS A 177 20.76 -9.29 0.38
N LEU A 178 21.33 -8.97 1.55
CA LEU A 178 22.65 -9.49 1.97
C LEU A 178 22.62 -10.98 2.33
N GLN A 179 21.48 -11.50 2.77
CA GLN A 179 21.33 -12.91 3.14
C GLN A 179 21.11 -13.84 1.93
N ARG A 180 20.87 -13.29 0.74
CA ARG A 180 20.58 -14.04 -0.50
C ARG A 180 21.67 -13.89 -1.57
N SER A 181 22.75 -13.15 -1.27
CA SER A 181 23.96 -13.02 -2.09
C SER A 181 25.02 -14.01 -1.64
#